data_AF-A0A2G8LRS9-F1
#
_entry.id   AF-A0A2G8LRS9-F1
#
_cell.length_a   1.000
_cell.length_b   1.000
_cell.length_c   1.000
_cell.angle_alpha   90.00
_cell.angle_beta   90.00
_cell.angle_gamma   90.00
#
_symmetry.space_group_name_H-M   'P 1'
#
loop_
_entity.id
_entity.type
_entity.pdbx_description
1 polymer ?
#
loop_
_entity_poly.entity_id
_entity_poly.type
_entity_poly.pdbx_seq_one_letter_code
_entity_poly.pdbx_strand_id
1 'polypeptide(L)'
;MLGSSLAKPPSQLSSGKLLDFLNSAGDTGVVLVSLGSFMTSMDQDKIDVLADAISRLPYKVIWRTLPQLEPPTVANNTLIMSWIPQNDVLAHPNVVAFVSNGGGHGAYESTFHAVPSVCIPFFTDHPDIANRLATRGLGVVMNLQTMTSDVLFNAINRVVTEPR
;
A
#
# COMPACT_ATOMS: atom_id res chain seq x y z
N MET A 1 11.07 -27.27 5.94
CA MET A 1 11.46 -26.26 4.94
C MET A 1 10.59 -26.46 3.71
N LEU A 2 9.57 -25.63 3.51
CA LEU A 2 8.87 -25.51 2.23
C LEU A 2 9.03 -24.04 1.83
N GLY A 3 10.08 -23.76 1.07
CA GLY A 3 10.33 -22.43 0.52
C GLY A 3 9.19 -22.07 -0.43
N SER A 4 8.46 -21.02 -0.11
CA SER A 4 7.35 -20.51 -0.91
C SER A 4 7.85 -20.12 -2.31
N SER A 5 7.32 -20.77 -3.35
CA SER A 5 7.59 -20.47 -4.77
C SER A 5 6.93 -19.17 -5.26
N LEU A 6 6.81 -18.15 -4.40
CA LEU A 6 5.94 -17.00 -4.64
C LEU A 6 6.69 -15.71 -5.04
N ALA A 7 8.01 -15.61 -4.82
CA ALA A 7 8.81 -14.49 -5.37
C ALA A 7 9.49 -14.91 -6.67
N LYS A 8 9.17 -14.22 -7.75
CA LYS A 8 10.20 -13.91 -8.74
C LYS A 8 11.09 -12.81 -8.16
N PRO A 9 12.42 -12.85 -8.39
CA PRO A 9 13.27 -11.68 -8.13
C PRO A 9 12.62 -10.45 -8.79
N PRO A 10 12.63 -9.28 -8.11
CA PRO A 10 12.11 -8.07 -8.73
C PRO A 10 12.84 -7.82 -10.04
N SER A 11 12.09 -7.49 -11.08
CA SER A 11 12.68 -6.97 -12.31
C SER A 11 12.92 -5.49 -12.10
N GLN A 12 14.07 -4.98 -12.55
CA GLN A 12 14.33 -3.56 -12.45
C GLN A 12 13.36 -2.81 -13.37
N LEU A 13 12.59 -1.86 -12.81
CA LEU A 13 11.80 -0.93 -13.60
C LEU A 13 12.76 -0.19 -14.54
N SER A 14 12.58 -0.35 -15.85
CA SER A 14 13.57 0.09 -16.84
C SER A 14 13.30 1.48 -17.41
N SER A 15 12.05 1.93 -17.46
CA SER A 15 11.65 3.27 -17.93
C SER A 15 10.16 3.54 -17.72
N GLY A 16 9.76 4.82 -17.82
CA GLY A 16 8.37 5.24 -17.97
C GLY A 16 7.77 5.98 -16.77
N LYS A 17 6.53 6.45 -16.94
CA LYS A 17 5.82 7.33 -16.00
C LYS A 17 5.87 6.86 -14.54
N LEU A 18 5.74 5.56 -14.31
CA LEU A 18 5.80 4.98 -12.97
C LEU A 18 7.18 5.15 -12.32
N LEU A 19 8.25 4.85 -13.06
CA LEU A 19 9.62 5.01 -12.59
C LEU A 19 9.96 6.48 -12.36
N ASP A 20 9.55 7.37 -13.28
CA ASP A 20 9.77 8.81 -13.14
C ASP A 20 9.06 9.36 -11.89
N PHE A 21 7.85 8.88 -11.61
CA PHE A 21 7.12 9.24 -10.41
C PHE A 21 7.81 8.75 -9.13
N LEU A 22 8.28 7.49 -9.11
CA LEU A 22 9.05 6.93 -7.98
C LEU A 22 10.34 7.72 -7.74
N ASN A 23 11.11 8.01 -8.78
CA ASN A 23 12.39 8.73 -8.69
C ASN A 23 12.20 10.18 -8.25
N SER A 24 11.13 10.83 -8.70
CA SER A 24 10.85 12.22 -8.34
C SER A 24 10.41 12.41 -6.88
N ALA A 25 10.28 11.36 -6.09
CA ALA A 25 9.98 11.45 -4.66
C ALA A 25 11.17 11.96 -3.84
N GLY A 26 12.41 11.78 -4.31
CA GLY A 26 13.62 12.13 -3.55
C GLY A 26 13.58 11.55 -2.13
N ASP A 27 13.99 12.35 -1.15
CA ASP A 27 14.04 11.95 0.26
C ASP A 27 12.66 11.88 0.93
N THR A 28 11.62 12.40 0.28
CA THR A 28 10.26 12.38 0.83
C THR A 28 9.73 10.95 0.89
N GLY A 29 10.02 10.13 -0.13
CA GLY A 29 9.52 8.76 -0.23
C GLY A 29 8.10 8.63 -0.80
N VAL A 30 7.70 7.38 -1.02
CA VAL A 30 6.48 6.96 -1.71
C VAL A 30 5.72 5.95 -0.86
N VAL A 31 4.42 6.20 -0.68
CA VAL A 31 3.48 5.24 -0.11
C VAL A 31 2.77 4.52 -1.26
N LEU A 32 2.87 3.20 -1.29
CA LEU A 32 2.07 2.38 -2.19
C LEU A 32 0.73 2.05 -1.53
N VAL A 33 -0.38 2.27 -2.23
CA VAL A 33 -1.73 1.87 -1.81
C VAL A 33 -2.27 0.87 -2.83
N SER A 34 -2.51 -0.37 -2.42
CA SER A 34 -3.10 -1.42 -3.26
C SER A 34 -3.91 -2.40 -2.42
N LEU A 35 -5.22 -2.40 -2.61
CA LEU A 35 -6.14 -3.32 -1.91
C LEU A 35 -6.39 -4.63 -2.68
N GLY A 36 -5.55 -4.93 -3.67
CA GLY A 36 -5.63 -6.15 -4.49
C GLY A 36 -6.75 -6.14 -5.52
N SER A 37 -6.86 -7.22 -6.30
CA SER A 37 -7.82 -7.34 -7.40
C SER A 37 -9.22 -7.79 -6.97
N PHE A 38 -9.35 -8.40 -5.78
CA PHE A 38 -10.63 -8.88 -5.26
C PHE A 38 -11.53 -7.78 -4.69
N MET A 39 -10.97 -6.59 -4.40
CA MET A 39 -11.78 -5.43 -4.07
C MET A 39 -12.37 -4.85 -5.35
N THR A 40 -13.56 -5.32 -5.73
CA THR A 40 -14.26 -4.86 -6.95
C THR A 40 -15.35 -3.83 -6.67
N SER A 41 -15.80 -3.73 -5.41
CA SER A 41 -16.78 -2.76 -4.90
C SER A 41 -16.34 -2.23 -3.54
N MET A 42 -16.55 -0.94 -3.30
CA MET A 42 -16.32 -0.27 -2.02
C MET A 42 -17.29 0.91 -1.92
N ASP A 43 -17.88 1.13 -0.74
CA ASP A 43 -18.76 2.28 -0.53
C ASP A 43 -18.01 3.60 -0.77
N GLN A 44 -18.67 4.58 -1.37
CA GLN A 44 -18.05 5.86 -1.71
C GLN A 44 -17.42 6.52 -0.48
N ASP A 45 -18.09 6.47 0.67
CA ASP A 45 -17.57 7.00 1.94
C ASP A 45 -16.20 6.40 2.32
N LYS A 46 -15.93 5.13 1.99
CA LYS A 46 -14.65 4.48 2.26
C LYS A 46 -13.58 4.87 1.24
N ILE A 47 -13.96 5.06 -0.01
CA ILE A 47 -13.09 5.61 -1.07
C ILE A 47 -12.67 7.04 -0.69
N ASP A 48 -13.61 7.85 -0.21
CA ASP A 48 -13.36 9.23 0.20
C ASP A 48 -12.47 9.30 1.45
N VAL A 49 -12.66 8.39 2.42
CA VAL A 49 -11.76 8.25 3.58
C VAL A 49 -10.33 7.94 3.14
N LEU A 50 -10.13 7.03 2.18
CA LEU A 50 -8.82 6.72 1.62
C LEU A 50 -8.22 7.96 0.92
N ALA A 51 -9.00 8.60 0.04
CA ALA A 51 -8.59 9.76 -0.74
C ALA A 51 -8.19 10.95 0.14
N ASP A 52 -8.98 11.25 1.18
CA ASP A 52 -8.69 12.34 2.13
C ASP A 52 -7.41 12.06 2.93
N ALA A 53 -7.23 10.84 3.42
CA ALA A 53 -6.04 10.48 4.18
C ALA A 53 -4.77 10.60 3.34
N ILE A 54 -4.76 10.03 2.13
CA ILE A 54 -3.57 10.01 1.27
C ILE A 54 -3.25 11.39 0.68
N SER A 55 -4.26 12.22 0.46
CA SER A 55 -4.08 13.59 -0.06
C SER A 55 -3.39 14.51 0.95
N ARG A 56 -3.49 14.19 2.25
CA ARG A 56 -2.83 14.94 3.33
C ARG A 56 -1.42 14.46 3.64
N LEU A 57 -1.00 13.32 3.10
CA LEU A 57 0.31 12.76 3.39
C LEU A 57 1.42 13.69 2.86
N PRO A 58 2.52 13.84 3.62
CA PRO A 58 3.70 14.54 3.11
C PRO A 58 4.43 13.72 2.03
N TYR A 59 4.03 12.46 1.79
CA TYR A 59 4.60 11.54 0.83
C TYR A 59 4.00 11.67 -0.57
N LYS A 60 4.75 11.21 -1.58
CA LYS A 60 4.12 10.82 -2.85
C LYS A 60 3.34 9.53 -2.65
N VAL A 61 2.27 9.36 -3.41
CA VAL A 61 1.39 8.21 -3.29
C VAL A 61 1.19 7.57 -4.65
N ILE A 62 1.38 6.26 -4.72
CA ILE A 62 0.88 5.46 -5.85
C ILE A 62 -0.37 4.78 -5.36
N TRP A 63 -1.53 5.12 -5.92
CA TRP A 63 -2.77 4.43 -5.61
C TRP A 63 -3.15 3.51 -6.76
N ARG A 64 -2.89 2.22 -6.57
CA ARG A 64 -3.38 1.19 -7.47
C ARG A 64 -4.83 0.84 -7.11
N THR A 65 -5.77 1.19 -7.98
CA THR A 65 -7.20 0.96 -7.79
C THR A 65 -7.89 0.57 -9.08
N LEU A 66 -9.03 -0.13 -9.02
CA LEU A 66 -9.81 -0.40 -10.23
C LEU A 66 -10.57 0.87 -10.65
N PRO A 67 -10.77 1.13 -11.96
CA PRO A 67 -11.40 2.37 -12.42
C PRO A 67 -12.76 2.68 -11.78
N GLN A 68 -13.56 1.65 -11.46
CA GLN A 68 -14.86 1.84 -10.81
C GLN A 68 -14.78 2.20 -9.30
N LEU A 69 -13.58 2.17 -8.71
CA LEU A 69 -13.31 2.53 -7.32
C LEU A 69 -12.42 3.77 -7.20
N GLU A 70 -12.17 4.45 -8.31
CA GLU A 70 -11.38 5.68 -8.34
C GLU A 70 -12.21 6.85 -7.77
N PRO A 71 -11.66 7.66 -6.84
CA PRO A 71 -12.36 8.86 -6.40
C PRO A 71 -12.44 9.91 -7.52
N PRO A 72 -13.42 10.83 -7.47
CA PRO A 72 -13.50 11.92 -8.45
C PRO A 72 -12.31 12.90 -8.37
N THR A 73 -11.67 13.01 -7.19
CA THR A 73 -10.55 13.94 -6.95
C THR A 73 -9.56 13.38 -5.92
N VAL A 74 -8.26 13.54 -6.18
CA VAL A 74 -7.15 13.37 -5.21
C VAL A 74 -6.17 14.53 -5.35
N ALA A 75 -5.37 14.78 -4.32
CA ALA A 75 -4.32 15.80 -4.39
C ALA A 75 -3.20 15.42 -5.38
N ASN A 76 -2.44 16.45 -5.82
CA ASN A 76 -1.37 16.33 -6.82
C ASN A 76 -0.17 15.46 -6.37
N ASN A 77 -0.13 15.00 -5.12
CA ASN A 77 0.87 14.06 -4.62
C ASN A 77 0.59 12.60 -5.02
N THR A 78 -0.57 12.33 -5.65
CA THR A 78 -1.04 10.97 -5.91
C THR A 78 -1.01 10.63 -7.41
N LEU A 79 -0.40 9.50 -7.75
CA LEU A 79 -0.48 8.85 -9.05
C LEU A 79 -1.46 7.67 -8.96
N ILE A 80 -2.60 7.79 -9.64
CA ILE A 80 -3.58 6.70 -9.75
C ILE A 80 -3.24 5.80 -10.95
N MET A 81 -3.27 4.47 -10.74
CA MET A 81 -3.04 3.48 -11.79
C MET A 81 -3.97 2.27 -11.62
N SER A 82 -4.48 1.71 -12.71
CA SER A 82 -5.28 0.46 -12.64
C SER A 82 -4.42 -0.79 -12.43
N TRP A 83 -3.16 -0.71 -12.83
CA TRP A 83 -2.21 -1.81 -12.75
C TRP A 83 -0.79 -1.27 -12.54
N ILE A 84 -0.01 -2.00 -11.74
CA ILE A 84 1.43 -1.79 -11.52
C ILE A 84 2.14 -3.15 -11.37
N PRO A 85 3.45 -3.25 -11.67
CA PRO A 85 4.27 -4.37 -11.24
C PRO A 85 4.58 -4.26 -9.74
N GLN A 86 3.65 -4.68 -8.88
CA GLN A 86 3.68 -4.43 -7.42
C GLN A 86 5.00 -4.83 -6.76
N ASN A 87 5.52 -6.03 -7.04
CA ASN A 87 6.78 -6.51 -6.49
C ASN A 87 7.98 -5.59 -6.86
N ASP A 88 8.01 -5.09 -8.10
CA ASP A 88 9.09 -4.21 -8.57
C ASP A 88 8.97 -2.80 -7.97
N VAL A 89 7.73 -2.33 -7.74
CA VAL A 89 7.47 -1.09 -7.00
C VAL A 89 7.92 -1.23 -5.55
N LEU A 90 7.55 -2.31 -4.87
CA LEU A 90 7.97 -2.58 -3.49
C LEU A 90 9.48 -2.74 -3.35
N ALA A 91 10.18 -3.17 -4.41
CA ALA A 91 11.64 -3.25 -4.44
C ALA A 91 12.34 -1.89 -4.61
N HIS A 92 11.59 -0.83 -4.94
CA HIS A 92 12.17 0.49 -5.20
C HIS A 92 12.55 1.19 -3.88
N PRO A 93 13.77 1.75 -3.75
CA PRO A 93 14.28 2.29 -2.47
C PRO A 93 13.45 3.45 -1.91
N ASN A 94 12.77 4.20 -2.78
CA ASN A 94 11.90 5.31 -2.35
C ASN A 94 10.55 4.84 -1.78
N VAL A 95 10.20 3.55 -1.83
CA VAL A 95 8.94 3.08 -1.25
C VAL A 95 9.10 2.87 0.25
N VAL A 96 8.39 3.65 1.04
CA VAL A 96 8.57 3.73 2.50
C VAL A 96 7.44 3.05 3.28
N ALA A 97 6.29 2.83 2.66
CA ALA A 97 5.18 2.10 3.28
C ALA A 97 4.24 1.49 2.25
N PHE A 98 3.53 0.46 2.68
CA PHE A 98 2.52 -0.23 1.88
C PHE A 98 1.16 -0.29 2.58
N VAL A 99 0.16 0.42 2.06
CA VAL A 99 -1.25 0.24 2.43
C VAL A 99 -1.82 -0.92 1.63
N SER A 100 -2.04 -2.04 2.30
CA SER A 100 -2.37 -3.32 1.67
C SER A 100 -3.71 -3.87 2.15
N ASN A 101 -4.25 -4.83 1.43
CA ASN A 101 -5.40 -5.60 1.89
C ASN A 101 -5.05 -6.71 2.90
N GLY A 102 -3.78 -6.87 3.29
CA GLY A 102 -3.34 -7.98 4.15
C GLY A 102 -3.35 -9.37 3.47
N GLY A 103 -3.45 -9.46 2.15
CA GLY A 103 -3.40 -10.73 1.42
C GLY A 103 -1.99 -11.34 1.35
N GLY A 104 -1.91 -12.66 1.18
CA GLY A 104 -0.65 -13.42 1.28
C GLY A 104 0.48 -12.96 0.35
N HIS A 105 0.18 -12.65 -0.92
CA HIS A 105 1.20 -12.17 -1.87
C HIS A 105 1.77 -10.82 -1.46
N GLY A 106 0.92 -9.83 -1.18
CA GLY A 106 1.38 -8.49 -0.76
C GLY A 106 2.11 -8.51 0.57
N ALA A 107 1.67 -9.35 1.52
CA ALA A 107 2.36 -9.56 2.79
C ALA A 107 3.77 -10.13 2.59
N TYR A 108 3.92 -11.10 1.69
CA TYR A 108 5.21 -11.70 1.38
C TYR A 108 6.15 -10.72 0.66
N GLU A 109 5.68 -10.04 -0.40
CA GLU A 109 6.48 -9.07 -1.16
C GLU A 109 6.95 -7.91 -0.28
N SER A 110 6.05 -7.32 0.53
CA SER A 110 6.43 -6.23 1.43
C SER A 110 7.42 -6.66 2.51
N THR A 111 7.25 -7.87 3.07
CA THR A 111 8.22 -8.43 4.01
C THR A 111 9.58 -8.68 3.33
N PHE A 112 9.58 -9.20 2.12
CA PHE A 112 10.81 -9.50 1.37
C PHE A 112 11.61 -8.23 1.07
N HIS A 113 10.95 -7.12 0.75
CA HIS A 113 11.59 -5.81 0.49
C HIS A 113 11.70 -4.91 1.73
N ALA A 114 11.41 -5.45 2.92
CA ALA A 114 11.44 -4.71 4.19
C ALA A 114 10.57 -3.43 4.21
N VAL A 115 9.45 -3.42 3.47
CA VAL A 115 8.50 -2.31 3.44
C VAL A 115 7.42 -2.53 4.51
N PRO A 116 7.30 -1.64 5.52
CA PRO A 116 6.29 -1.78 6.55
C PRO A 116 4.88 -1.55 6.01
N SER A 117 3.90 -2.31 6.52
CA SER A 117 2.54 -2.30 5.98
C SER A 117 1.47 -1.71 6.91
N VAL A 118 0.51 -0.97 6.35
CA VAL A 118 -0.81 -0.72 6.96
C VAL A 118 -1.79 -1.68 6.30
N CYS A 119 -2.29 -2.66 7.04
CA CYS A 119 -3.16 -3.69 6.49
C CYS A 119 -4.62 -3.36 6.75
N ILE A 120 -5.43 -3.31 5.69
CA ILE A 120 -6.88 -3.12 5.70
C ILE A 120 -7.55 -4.42 5.21
N PRO A 121 -7.63 -5.47 6.05
CA PRO A 121 -8.19 -6.75 5.66
C PRO A 121 -9.71 -6.67 5.46
N PHE A 122 -10.20 -7.34 4.42
CA PHE A 122 -11.62 -7.41 4.07
C PHE A 122 -12.07 -8.76 3.50
N PHE A 123 -11.15 -9.70 3.31
CA PHE A 123 -11.42 -10.99 2.66
C PHE A 123 -10.90 -12.14 3.52
N THR A 124 -11.67 -13.22 3.57
CA THR A 124 -11.40 -14.52 4.23
C THR A 124 -10.22 -14.56 5.21
N ASP A 125 -9.03 -14.85 4.71
CA ASP A 125 -7.79 -15.15 5.43
C ASP A 125 -6.90 -13.92 5.65
N HIS A 126 -7.25 -12.78 5.05
CA HIS A 126 -6.48 -11.55 5.18
C HIS A 126 -6.37 -11.05 6.64
N PRO A 127 -7.40 -11.13 7.51
CA PRO A 127 -7.27 -10.73 8.91
C PRO A 127 -6.17 -11.50 9.65
N ASP A 128 -6.07 -12.81 9.43
CA ASP A 128 -5.06 -13.65 10.09
C ASP A 128 -3.66 -13.32 9.61
N ILE A 129 -3.49 -13.09 8.31
CA ILE A 129 -2.20 -12.69 7.71
C ILE A 129 -1.79 -11.30 8.21
N ALA A 130 -2.71 -10.33 8.20
CA ALA A 130 -2.49 -8.99 8.71
C ALA A 130 -2.07 -9.01 10.19
N ASN A 131 -2.73 -9.83 11.02
CA ASN A 131 -2.38 -9.98 12.42
C ASN A 131 -0.98 -10.60 12.62
N ARG A 132 -0.58 -11.57 11.77
CA ARG A 132 0.78 -12.13 11.79
C ARG A 132 1.85 -11.10 11.40
N LEU A 133 1.56 -10.18 10.49
CA LEU A 133 2.46 -9.06 10.19
C LEU A 133 2.56 -8.13 11.40
N ALA A 134 1.44 -7.73 11.98
CA ALA A 134 1.42 -6.79 13.11
C ALA A 134 2.14 -7.35 14.35
N THR A 135 1.90 -8.61 14.71
CA THR A 135 2.57 -9.27 15.85
C THR A 135 4.09 -9.42 15.68
N ARG A 136 4.59 -9.33 14.45
CA ARG A 136 6.03 -9.34 14.13
C ARG A 136 6.64 -7.93 13.99
N GLY A 137 5.86 -6.88 14.26
CA GLY A 137 6.30 -5.51 14.00
C GLY A 137 6.42 -5.19 12.51
N LEU A 138 5.81 -5.96 11.60
CA LEU A 138 5.89 -5.71 10.16
C LEU A 138 4.72 -4.87 9.64
N GLY A 139 3.72 -4.59 10.48
CA GLY A 139 2.66 -3.66 10.12
C GLY A 139 1.72 -3.29 11.25
N VAL A 140 0.64 -2.60 10.89
CA VAL A 140 -0.51 -2.34 11.75
C VAL A 140 -1.79 -2.77 11.04
N VAL A 141 -2.80 -3.19 11.80
CA VAL A 141 -4.09 -3.63 11.25
C VAL A 141 -5.14 -2.55 11.46
N MET A 142 -5.83 -2.20 10.39
CA MET A 142 -6.96 -1.27 10.38
C MET A 142 -8.27 -2.02 10.17
N ASN A 143 -9.36 -1.45 10.63
CA ASN A 143 -10.69 -1.97 10.36
C ASN A 143 -11.37 -1.11 9.28
N LEU A 144 -11.63 -1.69 8.11
CA LEU A 144 -12.26 -0.99 6.98
C LEU A 144 -13.59 -0.31 7.36
N GLN A 145 -14.37 -0.92 8.26
CA GLN A 145 -15.69 -0.42 8.66
C GLN A 145 -15.61 0.79 9.58
N THR A 146 -14.60 0.86 10.44
CA THR A 146 -14.50 1.90 11.48
C THR A 146 -13.37 2.90 11.27
N MET A 147 -12.47 2.67 10.29
CA MET A 147 -11.37 3.59 10.03
C MET A 147 -11.91 4.95 9.56
N THR A 148 -11.31 6.01 10.08
CA THR A 148 -11.47 7.38 9.59
C THR A 148 -10.20 7.78 8.83
N SER A 149 -10.28 8.88 8.09
CA SER A 149 -9.13 9.37 7.35
C SER A 149 -7.97 9.78 8.28
N ASP A 150 -8.28 10.35 9.45
CA ASP A 150 -7.28 10.67 10.48
C ASP A 150 -6.58 9.43 11.04
N VAL A 151 -7.34 8.37 11.30
CA VAL A 151 -6.77 7.10 11.79
C VAL A 151 -5.84 6.50 10.73
N LEU A 152 -6.25 6.52 9.46
CA LEU A 152 -5.42 6.03 8.36
C LEU A 152 -4.16 6.89 8.15
N PHE A 153 -4.31 8.21 8.13
CA PHE A 153 -3.19 9.16 8.01
C PHE A 153 -2.16 8.93 9.12
N ASN A 154 -2.63 8.82 10.37
CA ASN A 154 -1.76 8.57 11.52
C ASN A 154 -1.09 7.20 11.44
N ALA A 155 -1.83 6.16 11.02
CA ALA A 155 -1.27 4.82 10.84
C ALA A 155 -0.15 4.81 9.78
N ILE A 156 -0.33 5.49 8.65
CA ILE A 156 0.68 5.59 7.59
C ILE A 156 1.93 6.31 8.10
N ASN A 157 1.79 7.47 8.74
CA ASN A 157 2.93 8.18 9.30
C ASN A 157 3.65 7.38 10.38
N ARG A 158 2.89 6.68 11.22
CA ARG A 158 3.43 5.79 12.25
C ARG A 158 4.30 4.70 11.66
N VAL A 159 3.84 4.03 10.61
CA VAL A 159 4.62 2.93 10.01
C VAL A 159 5.89 3.39 9.31
N VAL A 160 5.94 4.64 8.85
CA VAL A 160 7.13 5.24 8.22
C VAL A 160 8.15 5.73 9.26
N THR A 161 7.69 6.24 10.40
CA THR A 161 8.55 6.98 11.35
C THR A 161 8.98 6.19 12.59
N GLU A 162 8.24 5.17 12.99
CA GLU A 162 8.58 4.39 14.18
C GLU A 162 9.65 3.31 13.88
N PRO A 163 10.75 3.23 14.66
CA PRO A 163 11.70 2.13 14.58
C PRO A 163 11.02 0.79 14.91
N ARG A 164 11.45 -0.30 14.28
CA ARG A 164 10.83 -1.62 14.42
C ARG A 164 11.83 -2.74 14.68
#